data_AF-A0A833DYI9-F1
#
_entry.id   AF-A0A833DYI9-F1
#
_cell.length_a   1.000
_cell.length_b   1.000
_cell.length_c   1.000
_cell.angle_alpha   90.00
_cell.angle_beta   90.00
_cell.angle_gamma   90.00
#
_symmetry.space_group_name_H-M   'P 1'
#
loop_
_entity.id
_entity.type
_entity.pdbx_description
1 polymer ?
#
loop_
_entity_poly.entity_id
_entity_poly.type
_entity_poly.pdbx_seq_one_letter_code
_entity_poly.pdbx_strand_id
1 'polypeptide(L)'
;MSWITPKKAIMLAASAEGGTKLNAFDNALLKMGIGNVNLVKLSSVIPSHIEWIEKVPEVPIGMLLPTVYAHIESDEPGTTISAALGVGISEGNEGGLIYEYSGYCTKEEATEMVRRMVEEGFRVRGWKLKEFRVVADEITVKNKPAAVVAAVVMFPY
;
A
#
# COMPACT_ATOMS: atom_id res chain seq x y z
N MET A 1 15.38 -3.99 -25.06
CA MET A 1 14.70 -4.12 -23.75
C MET A 1 14.40 -2.71 -23.29
N SER A 2 13.14 -2.28 -23.32
CA SER A 2 12.75 -0.94 -22.89
C SER A 2 12.34 -0.99 -21.42
N TRP A 3 12.97 -0.15 -20.60
CA TRP A 3 12.51 0.09 -19.23
C TRP A 3 11.12 0.71 -19.26
N ILE A 4 10.25 0.30 -18.34
CA ILE A 4 8.85 0.71 -18.30
C ILE A 4 8.66 1.66 -17.12
N THR A 5 8.15 2.87 -17.41
CA THR A 5 7.68 3.80 -16.38
C THR A 5 6.18 3.60 -16.20
N PRO A 6 5.69 3.39 -14.96
CA PRO A 6 4.27 3.31 -14.68
C PRO A 6 3.49 4.54 -15.14
N LYS A 7 2.27 4.33 -15.64
CA LYS A 7 1.35 5.39 -16.06
C LYS A 7 0.15 5.52 -15.14
N LYS A 8 -0.30 4.40 -14.57
CA LYS A 8 -1.43 4.35 -13.66
C LYS A 8 -1.04 3.73 -12.34
N ALA A 9 -1.67 4.19 -11.26
CA ALA A 9 -1.54 3.56 -9.96
C ALA A 9 -2.89 3.51 -9.24
N ILE A 10 -3.03 2.52 -8.38
CA ILE A 10 -4.16 2.40 -7.44
C ILE A 10 -3.61 2.21 -6.04
N MET A 11 -4.26 2.85 -5.07
CA MET A 11 -3.99 2.64 -3.65
C MET A 11 -5.11 1.80 -3.06
N LEU A 12 -4.74 0.74 -2.35
CA LEU A 12 -5.65 -0.25 -1.80
C LEU A 12 -5.25 -0.52 -0.35
N ALA A 13 -6.22 -0.73 0.52
CA ALA A 13 -5.97 -1.31 1.83
C ALA A 13 -7.14 -2.21 2.22
N ALA A 14 -6.83 -3.34 2.83
CA ALA A 14 -7.83 -4.24 3.37
C ALA A 14 -7.24 -5.11 4.48
N SER A 15 -8.14 -5.56 5.32
CA SER A 15 -7.88 -6.54 6.37
C SER A 15 -8.76 -7.76 6.20
N ALA A 16 -8.28 -8.91 6.64
CA ALA A 16 -9.06 -10.14 6.65
C ALA A 16 -8.60 -11.09 7.75
N GLU A 17 -9.51 -11.99 8.15
CA GLU A 17 -9.18 -13.16 8.94
C GLU A 17 -8.86 -14.36 8.02
N GLY A 18 -8.16 -15.36 8.54
CA GLY A 18 -7.82 -16.58 7.82
C GLY A 18 -7.65 -17.78 8.75
N GLY A 19 -7.59 -18.99 8.18
CA GLY A 19 -7.29 -20.20 8.94
C GLY A 19 -5.84 -20.26 9.44
N THR A 20 -4.95 -19.54 8.75
CA THR A 20 -3.55 -19.29 9.12
C THR A 20 -3.25 -17.82 8.85
N LYS A 21 -2.11 -17.29 9.33
CA LYS A 21 -1.70 -15.92 9.04
C LYS A 21 -1.55 -15.66 7.53
N LEU A 22 -0.93 -16.60 6.81
CA LEU A 22 -0.79 -16.49 5.35
C LEU A 22 -2.14 -16.52 4.62
N ASN A 23 -3.10 -17.32 5.08
CA ASN A 23 -4.46 -17.27 4.50
C ASN A 23 -5.18 -15.95 4.83
N ALA A 24 -4.90 -15.33 5.97
CA ALA A 24 -5.45 -14.03 6.31
C ALA A 24 -4.89 -12.94 5.37
N PHE A 25 -3.59 -12.99 5.09
CA PHE A 25 -2.94 -12.14 4.10
C PHE A 25 -3.53 -12.34 2.69
N ASP A 26 -3.64 -13.58 2.23
CA ASP A 26 -4.25 -13.92 0.93
C ASP A 26 -5.70 -13.41 0.82
N ASN A 27 -6.52 -13.61 1.87
CA ASN A 27 -7.88 -13.11 1.92
C ASN A 27 -7.94 -11.57 1.86
N ALA A 28 -6.98 -10.86 2.45
CA ALA A 28 -6.89 -9.41 2.34
C ALA A 28 -6.58 -8.98 0.89
N LEU A 29 -5.66 -9.67 0.22
CA LEU A 29 -5.38 -9.43 -1.21
C LEU A 29 -6.60 -9.71 -2.10
N LEU A 30 -7.37 -10.77 -1.81
CA LEU A 30 -8.62 -11.06 -2.51
C LEU A 30 -9.65 -9.94 -2.34
N LYS A 31 -9.82 -9.40 -1.12
CA LYS A 31 -10.69 -8.23 -0.88
C LYS A 31 -10.24 -6.99 -1.65
N MET A 32 -8.94 -6.83 -1.85
CA MET A 32 -8.36 -5.74 -2.63
C MET A 32 -8.49 -5.94 -4.14
N GLY A 33 -8.95 -7.11 -4.60
CA GLY A 33 -9.04 -7.44 -6.04
C GLY A 33 -7.69 -7.80 -6.68
N ILE A 34 -6.65 -8.04 -5.86
CA ILE A 34 -5.29 -8.39 -6.31
C ILE A 34 -4.80 -9.74 -5.74
N GLY A 35 -5.70 -10.59 -5.24
CA GLY A 35 -5.34 -11.90 -4.67
C GLY A 35 -4.89 -12.95 -5.69
N ASN A 36 -5.23 -12.78 -6.97
CA ASN A 36 -4.89 -13.74 -8.02
C ASN A 36 -3.67 -13.33 -8.86
N VAL A 37 -2.85 -12.39 -8.38
CA VAL A 37 -1.65 -11.91 -9.09
C VAL A 37 -0.37 -12.17 -8.29
N ASN A 38 0.77 -12.00 -8.94
CA ASN A 38 2.07 -12.04 -8.30
C ASN A 38 2.54 -10.60 -8.02
N LEU A 39 2.62 -10.22 -6.75
CA LEU A 39 3.11 -8.90 -6.36
C LEU A 39 4.64 -8.86 -6.47
N VAL A 40 5.17 -7.96 -7.30
CA VAL A 40 6.61 -7.68 -7.37
C VAL A 40 6.90 -6.49 -6.48
N LYS A 41 7.53 -6.74 -5.32
CA LYS A 41 7.83 -5.68 -4.35
C LYS A 41 8.79 -4.66 -4.96
N LEU A 42 8.37 -3.40 -4.97
CA LEU A 42 9.16 -2.25 -5.43
C LEU A 42 9.70 -1.43 -4.26
N SER A 43 10.64 -0.54 -4.59
CA SER A 43 11.01 0.58 -3.73
C SER A 43 9.99 1.73 -3.78
N SER A 44 10.19 2.70 -2.90
CA SER A 44 9.32 3.82 -2.54
C SER A 44 9.19 5.00 -3.51
N VAL A 45 9.22 4.83 -4.84
CA VAL A 45 9.22 5.97 -5.79
C VAL A 45 8.08 5.84 -6.82
N ILE A 46 7.41 6.96 -7.13
CA ILE A 46 6.33 7.03 -8.12
C ILE A 46 6.52 8.23 -9.07
N PRO A 47 6.14 8.15 -10.35
CA PRO A 47 6.17 9.30 -11.25
C PRO A 47 5.17 10.39 -10.85
N SER A 48 5.50 11.67 -11.09
CA SER A 48 4.62 12.81 -10.80
C SER A 48 3.39 12.88 -11.72
N HIS A 49 3.46 12.25 -12.89
CA HIS A 49 2.39 12.23 -13.90
C HIS A 49 1.46 11.00 -13.78
N ILE A 50 1.54 10.27 -12.66
CA ILE A 50 0.77 9.06 -12.47
C ILE A 50 -0.74 9.37 -12.47
N GLU A 51 -1.51 8.60 -13.24
CA GLU A 51 -2.97 8.62 -13.20
C GLU A 51 -3.46 7.70 -12.08
N TRP A 52 -4.20 8.25 -11.12
CA TRP A 52 -4.81 7.47 -10.05
C TRP A 52 -6.14 6.88 -10.51
N ILE A 53 -6.24 5.55 -10.50
CA ILE A 53 -7.47 4.83 -10.83
C ILE A 53 -8.17 4.35 -9.55
N GLU A 54 -9.50 4.18 -9.63
CA GLU A 54 -10.34 3.81 -8.48
C GLU A 54 -10.71 2.32 -8.45
N LYS A 55 -10.52 1.61 -9.58
CA LYS A 55 -10.84 0.19 -9.71
C LYS A 55 -9.66 -0.56 -10.29
N VAL A 56 -9.34 -1.71 -9.70
CA VAL A 56 -8.34 -2.64 -10.24
C VAL A 56 -8.78 -3.07 -11.64
N PRO A 57 -7.98 -2.86 -12.69
CA PRO A 57 -8.29 -3.36 -14.02
C PRO A 57 -8.38 -4.88 -14.03
N GLU A 58 -9.09 -5.44 -15.00
CA GLU A 58 -9.04 -6.88 -15.21
C GLU A 58 -7.61 -7.27 -15.63
N VAL A 59 -6.99 -8.11 -14.81
CA VAL A 59 -5.61 -8.57 -15.00
C VAL A 59 -5.60 -10.10 -15.07
N PRO A 60 -4.76 -10.70 -15.94
CA PRO A 60 -4.61 -12.15 -15.99
C PRO A 60 -4.16 -12.72 -14.64
N ILE A 61 -4.69 -13.89 -14.30
CA ILE A 61 -4.23 -14.65 -13.14
C ILE A 61 -2.72 -14.90 -13.27
N GLY A 62 -1.98 -14.66 -12.19
CA GLY A 62 -0.53 -14.83 -12.12
C GLY A 62 0.28 -13.71 -12.76
N MET A 63 -0.35 -12.64 -13.28
CA MET A 63 0.37 -11.48 -13.81
C MET A 63 1.31 -10.88 -12.75
N LEU A 64 2.52 -10.49 -13.15
CA LEU A 64 3.46 -9.77 -12.30
C LEU A 64 3.00 -8.31 -12.18
N LEU A 65 2.61 -7.88 -10.99
CA LEU A 65 2.23 -6.49 -10.72
C LEU A 65 3.27 -5.79 -9.85
N PRO A 66 3.97 -4.77 -10.38
CA PRO A 66 4.87 -3.93 -9.59
C PRO A 66 4.10 -3.21 -8.48
N THR A 67 4.48 -3.45 -7.22
CA THR A 67 3.69 -3.06 -6.05
C THR A 67 4.59 -2.60 -4.90
N VAL A 68 4.27 -1.47 -4.27
CA VAL A 68 4.80 -1.12 -2.94
C VAL A 68 3.75 -1.53 -1.92
N TYR A 69 4.11 -2.26 -0.87
CA TYR A 69 3.14 -2.73 0.12
C TYR A 69 3.75 -2.96 1.51
N ALA A 70 2.96 -2.58 2.50
CA ALA A 70 3.11 -2.99 3.89
C ALA A 70 2.04 -4.02 4.23
N HIS A 71 2.42 -4.97 5.09
CA HIS A 71 1.46 -5.88 5.70
C HIS A 71 1.92 -6.26 7.10
N ILE A 72 0.94 -6.63 7.91
CA ILE A 72 1.16 -7.18 9.25
C ILE A 72 0.12 -8.27 9.50
N GLU A 73 0.52 -9.27 10.26
CA GLU A 73 -0.29 -10.42 10.62
C GLU A 73 -0.23 -10.63 12.14
N SER A 74 -1.33 -11.01 12.75
CA SER A 74 -1.39 -11.37 14.17
C SER A 74 -2.43 -12.45 14.42
N ASP A 75 -2.14 -13.30 15.39
CA ASP A 75 -3.01 -14.35 15.91
C ASP A 75 -3.28 -14.19 17.40
N GLU A 76 -2.93 -13.03 17.97
CA GLU A 76 -3.15 -12.69 19.37
C GLU A 76 -4.50 -11.98 19.57
N PRO A 77 -5.50 -12.62 20.23
CA PRO A 77 -6.81 -12.03 20.46
C PRO A 77 -6.76 -10.70 21.23
N GLY A 78 -7.57 -9.73 20.80
CA GLY A 78 -7.66 -8.41 21.42
C GLY A 78 -6.62 -7.41 20.91
N THR A 79 -5.62 -7.86 20.15
CA THR A 79 -4.59 -7.00 19.59
C THR A 79 -5.09 -6.31 18.30
N THR A 80 -4.94 -4.99 18.21
CA THR A 80 -5.21 -4.23 16.98
C THR A 80 -3.93 -4.10 16.15
N ILE A 81 -4.02 -4.48 14.88
CA ILE A 81 -2.95 -4.31 13.89
C ILE A 81 -3.45 -3.41 12.76
N SER A 82 -2.54 -2.61 12.20
CA SER A 82 -2.83 -1.68 11.11
C SER A 82 -1.70 -1.67 10.07
N ALA A 83 -2.06 -1.36 8.83
CA ALA A 83 -1.10 -1.08 7.76
C ALA A 83 -1.55 0.15 6.97
N ALA A 84 -0.59 0.98 6.57
CA ALA A 84 -0.82 2.21 5.83
C ALA A 84 0.25 2.45 4.76
N LEU A 85 -0.15 3.12 3.70
CA LEU A 85 0.73 3.70 2.69
C LEU A 85 0.40 5.16 2.47
N GLY A 86 1.41 6.02 2.62
CA GLY A 86 1.34 7.43 2.28
C GLY A 86 2.08 7.69 0.97
N VAL A 87 1.49 8.46 0.07
CA VAL A 87 2.09 8.89 -1.20
C VAL A 87 2.11 10.41 -1.24
N GLY A 88 3.31 10.98 -1.37
CA GLY A 88 3.49 12.40 -1.65
C GLY A 88 3.86 12.62 -3.11
N ILE A 89 3.24 13.62 -3.76
CA ILE A 89 3.57 14.05 -5.12
C ILE A 89 4.14 15.47 -5.09
N SER A 90 5.24 15.71 -5.82
CA SER A 90 5.89 17.02 -5.91
C SER A 90 5.08 18.03 -6.71
N GLU A 91 5.24 19.32 -6.38
CA GLU A 91 4.74 20.43 -7.20
C GLU A 91 5.44 20.50 -8.56
N GLY A 92 6.74 20.18 -8.59
CA GLY A 92 7.55 20.12 -9.81
C GLY A 92 7.55 18.73 -10.46
N ASN A 93 8.52 18.51 -11.34
CA ASN A 93 8.65 17.28 -12.12
C ASN A 93 9.52 16.20 -11.44
N GLU A 94 9.85 16.36 -10.16
CA GLU A 94 10.77 15.48 -9.43
C GLU A 94 10.20 14.07 -9.21
N GLY A 95 8.87 13.95 -9.06
CA GLY A 95 8.19 12.67 -8.91
C GLY A 95 7.35 12.62 -7.63
N GLY A 96 7.35 11.45 -7.00
CA GLY A 96 6.68 11.22 -5.73
C GLY A 96 7.36 10.14 -4.91
N LEU A 97 7.06 10.14 -3.62
CA LEU A 97 7.57 9.17 -2.66
C LEU A 97 6.43 8.38 -2.05
N ILE A 98 6.65 7.09 -1.82
CA ILE A 98 5.73 6.17 -1.17
C ILE A 98 6.36 5.70 0.14
N TYR A 99 5.73 5.98 1.27
CA TYR A 99 6.15 5.46 2.57
C TYR A 99 5.16 4.44 3.11
N GLU A 100 5.70 3.33 3.59
CA GLU A 100 4.95 2.17 4.05
C GLU A 100 5.15 1.97 5.55
N TYR A 101 4.04 1.72 6.26
CA TYR A 101 4.06 1.45 7.70
C TYR A 101 3.05 0.36 8.04
N SER A 102 3.43 -0.48 9.00
CA SER A 102 2.52 -1.45 9.60
C SER A 102 2.95 -1.73 11.03
N GLY A 103 2.00 -1.90 11.94
CA GLY A 103 2.30 -2.08 13.34
C GLY A 103 1.08 -2.34 14.21
N TYR A 104 1.36 -2.57 15.50
CA TYR A 104 0.37 -2.72 16.57
C TYR A 104 -0.10 -1.34 17.01
N CYS A 105 -1.09 -0.81 16.30
CA CYS A 105 -1.55 0.58 16.43
C CYS A 105 -2.91 0.72 15.74
N THR A 106 -3.58 1.85 15.94
CA THR A 106 -4.81 2.16 15.18
C THR A 106 -4.51 2.63 13.77
N LYS A 107 -5.54 2.62 12.92
CA LYS A 107 -5.52 3.15 11.56
C LYS A 107 -5.10 4.61 11.52
N GLU A 108 -5.56 5.40 12.49
CA GLU A 108 -5.22 6.83 12.60
C GLU A 108 -3.73 7.01 12.91
N GLU A 109 -3.19 6.22 13.84
CA GLU A 109 -1.76 6.26 14.20
C GLU A 109 -0.89 5.84 13.01
N ALA A 110 -1.27 4.79 12.29
CA ALA A 110 -0.58 4.34 11.08
C ALA A 110 -0.63 5.40 9.96
N THR A 111 -1.78 6.05 9.78
CA THR A 111 -1.99 7.14 8.81
C THR A 111 -1.11 8.35 9.13
N GLU A 112 -1.04 8.74 10.40
CA GLU A 112 -0.21 9.84 10.85
C GLU A 112 1.28 9.53 10.71
N MET A 113 1.69 8.28 10.97
CA MET A 113 3.07 7.84 10.78
C MET A 113 3.53 8.01 9.33
N VAL A 114 2.76 7.50 8.36
CA VAL A 114 3.14 7.62 6.93
C VAL A 114 3.10 9.07 6.44
N ARG A 115 2.21 9.92 6.99
CA ARG A 115 2.20 11.36 6.70
C ARG A 115 3.52 12.00 7.10
N ARG A 116 3.96 11.78 8.34
CA ARG A 116 5.24 12.31 8.84
C ARG A 116 6.43 11.82 8.01
N MET A 117 6.42 10.54 7.63
CA MET A 117 7.47 9.97 6.78
C MET A 117 7.52 10.62 5.39
N VAL A 118 6.37 10.88 4.77
CA VAL A 118 6.29 11.61 3.49
C VAL A 118 6.82 13.03 3.65
N GLU A 119 6.36 13.77 4.66
CA GLU A 119 6.79 15.14 4.92
C GLU A 119 8.31 15.23 5.16
N GLU A 120 8.86 14.32 5.96
CA GLU A 120 10.31 14.17 6.16
C GLU A 120 11.03 13.90 4.83
N GLY A 121 10.55 12.91 4.07
CA GLY A 121 11.16 12.50 2.82
C GLY A 121 11.20 13.61 1.77
N PHE A 122 10.18 14.46 1.73
CA PHE A 122 10.10 15.65 0.89
C PHE A 122 11.04 16.76 1.39
N ARG A 123 11.04 17.02 2.70
CA ARG A 123 11.90 18.03 3.32
C ARG A 123 13.39 17.75 3.08
N VAL A 124 13.82 16.50 3.27
CA VAL A 124 15.21 16.06 3.04
C VAL A 124 15.64 16.27 1.59
N ARG A 125 14.73 16.13 0.63
CA ARG A 125 15.01 16.32 -0.81
C ARG A 125 14.84 17.77 -1.27
N GLY A 126 14.36 18.66 -0.40
CA GLY A 126 13.98 20.03 -0.77
C GLY A 126 12.80 20.09 -1.75
N TRP A 127 11.96 19.03 -1.79
CA TRP A 127 10.79 18.98 -2.66
C TRP A 127 9.59 19.62 -1.98
N LYS A 128 8.76 20.30 -2.76
CA LYS A 128 7.53 20.91 -2.28
C LYS A 128 6.36 19.97 -2.52
N LEU A 129 5.67 19.59 -1.44
CA LEU A 129 4.56 18.64 -1.48
C LEU A 129 3.32 19.33 -2.06
N LYS A 130 2.83 18.84 -3.21
CA LYS A 130 1.61 19.32 -3.85
C LYS A 130 0.38 18.57 -3.36
N GLU A 131 0.53 17.25 -3.24
CA GLU A 131 -0.58 16.34 -2.98
C GLU A 131 -0.09 15.22 -2.07
N PHE A 132 -0.91 14.90 -1.07
CA PHE A 132 -0.74 13.75 -0.19
C PHE A 132 -1.93 12.83 -0.33
N ARG A 133 -1.67 11.56 -0.65
CA ARG A 133 -2.66 10.49 -0.64
C ARG A 133 -2.30 9.45 0.40
N VAL A 134 -3.31 8.83 0.98
CA VAL A 134 -3.11 7.77 1.97
C VAL A 134 -4.20 6.71 1.87
N VAL A 135 -3.79 5.46 2.05
CA VAL A 135 -4.70 4.36 2.33
C VAL A 135 -4.22 3.64 3.58
N ALA A 136 -5.17 3.22 4.40
CA ALA A 136 -4.91 2.47 5.59
C ALA A 136 -6.12 1.61 5.94
N ASP A 137 -5.85 0.48 6.56
CA ASP A 137 -6.87 -0.34 7.20
C ASP A 137 -6.38 -0.84 8.55
N GLU A 138 -7.30 -1.34 9.36
CA GLU A 138 -7.00 -1.94 10.66
C GLU A 138 -7.90 -3.13 10.93
N ILE A 139 -7.45 -4.02 11.80
CA ILE A 139 -8.30 -5.08 12.37
C ILE A 139 -7.87 -5.41 13.79
N THR A 140 -8.85 -5.53 14.69
CA THR A 140 -8.64 -6.14 16.00
C THR A 140 -8.81 -7.65 15.85
N VAL A 141 -7.75 -8.39 16.16
CA VAL A 141 -7.75 -9.84 16.12
C VAL A 141 -8.79 -10.37 17.11
N LYS A 142 -9.65 -11.26 16.63
CA LYS A 142 -10.66 -11.92 17.47
C LYS A 142 -10.18 -13.32 17.82
N ASN A 143 -10.68 -14.32 17.12
CA ASN A 143 -10.50 -15.74 17.42
C ASN A 143 -9.84 -16.52 16.26
N LYS A 144 -9.41 -15.81 15.21
CA LYS A 144 -8.67 -16.35 14.07
C LYS A 144 -7.47 -15.44 13.77
N PRO A 145 -6.39 -15.98 13.19
CA PRO A 145 -5.35 -15.16 12.59
C PRO A 145 -5.93 -14.09 11.67
N ALA A 146 -5.42 -12.88 11.77
CA ALA A 146 -5.82 -11.74 10.94
C ALA A 146 -4.60 -11.09 10.30
N ALA A 147 -4.83 -10.44 9.17
CA ALA A 147 -3.83 -9.67 8.45
C ALA A 147 -4.42 -8.35 8.00
N VAL A 148 -3.53 -7.36 7.84
CA VAL A 148 -3.84 -6.08 7.21
C VAL A 148 -2.79 -5.83 6.14
N VAL A 149 -3.24 -5.37 4.97
CA VAL A 149 -2.38 -5.03 3.83
C VAL A 149 -2.75 -3.64 3.34
N ALA A 150 -1.73 -2.83 3.06
CA ALA A 150 -1.86 -1.60 2.28
C ALA A 150 -0.91 -1.70 1.08
N ALA A 151 -1.40 -1.40 -0.12
CA ALA A 151 -0.64 -1.51 -1.37
C ALA A 151 -0.84 -0.30 -2.30
N VAL A 152 0.23 0.08 -3.01
CA VAL A 152 0.20 0.91 -4.22
C VAL A 152 0.62 0.02 -5.38
N VAL A 153 -0.34 -0.29 -6.25
CA VAL A 153 -0.10 -1.15 -7.42
C VAL A 153 0.04 -0.27 -8.66
N MET A 154 1.09 -0.53 -9.43
CA MET A 154 1.47 0.29 -10.58
C MET A 154 1.26 -0.46 -11.91
N PHE A 155 0.68 0.23 -12.89
CA PHE A 155 0.39 -0.31 -14.22
C PHE A 155 1.11 0.49 -15.30
N PRO A 156 1.55 -0.17 -16.39
CA PRO A 156 2.35 0.48 -17.43
C PRO A 156 1.53 1.20 -18.51
N TYR A 157 0.20 1.08 -18.49
CA TYR A 157 -0.72 1.59 -19.51
C TYR A 157 -1.70 2.61 -18.94
#